data_AF-A0AAP7FPC3-F1
#
_entry.id   AF-A0AAP7FPC3-F1
#
_cell.length_a   1.000
_cell.length_b   1.000
_cell.length_c   1.000
_cell.angle_alpha   90.00
_cell.angle_beta   90.00
_cell.angle_gamma   90.00
#
_symmetry.space_group_name_H-M   'P 1'
#
loop_
_entity.id
_entity.type
_entity.pdbx_description
1 polymer ?
#
loop_
_entity_poly.entity_id
_entity_poly.type
_entity_poly.pdbx_seq_one_letter_code
_entity_poly.pdbx_strand_id
1 'polypeptide(L)'
;MSIDNVYSPYGYRSTKSAPIGALGFNGQLFQAELEGYALGNGHRVYNPCLMRFISPDGLSPFNKGGINGYAYCLNDPVNGRDPSGKNGIFRNITRKIFGFVEQAASHYKALAWEERLTNNQYRNMGEEMNYAIKQVKQSTTLFREITTKNAFAQLEPGWNHKFVLTKESRLVVFSSKDDLTMPSHGSLAEFSGLGFGTKGLGESVKSAGYIILGDGGQISFNNHSGHFQPRFENLYELNDVLEKLGVDANFIRAFGS
;
A
#
# COMPACT_ATOMS: atom_id res chain seq x y z
N MET A 1 -3.12 -3.09 -49.40
CA MET A 1 -2.86 -4.45 -48.87
C MET A 1 -2.80 -4.34 -47.36
N SER A 2 -3.81 -4.88 -46.65
CA SER A 2 -3.72 -5.07 -45.21
C SER A 2 -2.67 -6.16 -44.97
N ILE A 3 -1.59 -5.84 -44.25
CA ILE A 3 -0.74 -6.89 -43.72
C ILE A 3 -1.51 -7.44 -42.53
N ASP A 4 -2.08 -8.63 -42.68
CA ASP A 4 -2.75 -9.31 -41.58
C ASP A 4 -1.69 -9.74 -40.57
N ASN A 5 -1.48 -8.86 -39.59
CA ASN A 5 -0.57 -9.11 -38.48
C ASN A 5 -1.27 -10.06 -37.52
N VAL A 6 -0.96 -11.36 -37.64
CA VAL A 6 -1.44 -12.39 -36.72
C VAL A 6 -0.53 -12.41 -35.48
N TYR A 7 -1.16 -12.34 -34.31
CA TYR A 7 -0.49 -12.40 -33.01
C TYR A 7 -0.98 -13.61 -32.23
N SER A 8 -0.12 -14.18 -31.39
CA SER A 8 -0.55 -15.09 -30.33
C SER A 8 -1.44 -14.36 -29.32
N PRO A 9 -2.15 -15.07 -28.42
CA PRO A 9 -2.88 -14.45 -27.32
C PRO A 9 -2.06 -13.44 -26.51
N TYR A 10 -0.76 -13.70 -26.35
CA TYR A 10 0.18 -12.85 -25.62
C TYR A 10 0.91 -11.82 -26.50
N GLY A 11 0.47 -11.62 -27.75
CA GLY A 11 1.07 -10.62 -28.64
C GLY A 11 2.39 -11.04 -29.28
N TYR A 12 2.74 -12.32 -29.22
CA TYR A 12 3.93 -12.84 -29.90
C TYR A 12 3.67 -12.96 -31.40
N ARG A 13 4.68 -12.60 -32.20
CA ARG A 13 4.70 -12.75 -33.65
C ARG A 13 6.11 -13.08 -34.10
N SER A 14 6.25 -14.06 -34.98
CA SER A 14 7.55 -14.60 -35.42
C SER A 14 8.33 -13.69 -36.40
N THR A 15 7.70 -12.67 -36.97
CA THR A 15 8.36 -11.82 -37.98
C THR A 15 9.24 -10.76 -37.32
N LYS A 16 10.57 -10.93 -37.45
CA LYS A 16 11.64 -10.10 -36.86
C LYS A 16 11.77 -8.66 -37.38
N SER A 17 10.77 -8.11 -38.08
CA SER A 17 10.94 -6.82 -38.77
C SER A 17 9.65 -6.02 -38.74
N ALA A 18 9.24 -5.58 -37.55
CA ALA A 18 8.38 -4.41 -37.47
C ALA A 18 9.28 -3.16 -37.67
N PRO A 19 8.92 -2.20 -38.53
CA PRO A 19 9.65 -0.94 -38.63
C PRO A 19 9.78 -0.28 -37.26
N ILE A 20 10.92 0.36 -36.99
CA ILE A 20 11.12 1.20 -35.79
C ILE A 20 9.96 2.21 -35.72
N GLY A 21 9.21 2.21 -34.62
CA GLY A 21 8.03 3.10 -34.48
C GLY A 21 6.68 2.47 -34.84
N ALA A 22 6.64 1.21 -35.27
CA ALA A 22 5.38 0.55 -35.62
C ALA A 22 4.54 0.18 -34.38
N LEU A 23 3.26 0.54 -34.42
CA LEU A 23 2.26 0.05 -33.48
C LEU A 23 1.99 -1.43 -33.78
N GLY A 24 2.09 -2.27 -32.77
CA GLY A 24 1.86 -3.71 -32.87
C GLY A 24 0.68 -4.16 -32.02
N PHE A 25 0.89 -5.21 -31.23
CA PHE A 25 -0.12 -5.79 -30.37
C PHE A 25 -0.81 -4.74 -29.48
N ASN A 26 -2.15 -4.74 -29.45
CA ASN A 26 -2.98 -3.79 -28.71
C ASN A 26 -2.67 -2.30 -28.97
N GLY A 27 -2.14 -1.98 -30.17
CA GLY A 27 -1.76 -0.62 -30.54
C GLY A 27 -0.59 -0.08 -29.71
N GLN A 28 0.22 -0.95 -29.11
CA GLN A 28 1.39 -0.57 -28.34
C GLN A 28 2.63 -0.49 -29.22
N LEU A 29 3.55 0.42 -28.87
CA LEU A 29 4.81 0.60 -29.59
C LEU A 29 5.71 -0.63 -29.40
N PHE A 30 6.11 -1.28 -30.49
CA PHE A 30 7.08 -2.36 -30.43
C PHE A 30 8.51 -1.80 -30.44
N GLN A 31 9.31 -2.21 -29.46
CA GLN A 31 10.72 -1.87 -29.33
C GLN A 31 11.56 -3.10 -29.68
N ALA A 32 12.25 -3.04 -30.82
CA ALA A 32 12.98 -4.17 -31.37
C ALA A 32 14.15 -4.62 -30.50
N GLU A 33 14.82 -3.67 -29.83
CA GLU A 33 15.99 -3.92 -28.99
C GLU A 33 15.66 -4.74 -27.74
N LEU A 34 14.43 -4.64 -27.25
CA LEU A 34 13.95 -5.34 -26.05
C LEU A 34 13.01 -6.51 -26.39
N GLU A 35 12.80 -6.76 -27.69
CA GLU A 35 11.83 -7.70 -28.23
C GLU A 35 10.45 -7.59 -27.55
N GLY A 36 10.02 -6.36 -27.24
CA GLY A 36 8.89 -6.11 -26.35
C GLY A 36 8.09 -4.86 -26.70
N TYR A 37 6.95 -4.67 -26.04
CA TYR A 37 6.05 -3.54 -26.23
C TYR A 37 6.21 -2.52 -25.10
N ALA A 38 6.34 -1.24 -25.42
CA ALA A 38 6.43 -0.16 -24.45
C ALA A 38 5.02 0.34 -24.08
N LEU A 39 4.49 -0.14 -22.95
CA LEU A 39 3.13 0.16 -22.48
C LEU A 39 3.12 1.40 -21.59
N GLY A 40 2.00 2.13 -21.57
CA GLY A 40 1.82 3.29 -20.72
C GLY A 40 2.77 4.44 -21.05
N ASN A 41 2.99 4.71 -22.35
CA ASN A 41 4.00 5.66 -22.83
C ASN A 41 5.42 5.33 -22.33
N GLY A 42 5.78 4.05 -22.30
CA GLY A 42 7.09 3.59 -21.84
C GLY A 42 7.22 3.38 -20.33
N HIS A 43 6.11 3.45 -19.59
CA HIS A 43 6.08 3.14 -18.16
C HIS A 43 6.62 1.74 -17.83
N ARG A 44 6.22 0.73 -18.61
CA ARG A 44 6.77 -0.62 -18.51
C ARG A 44 6.90 -1.28 -19.88
N VAL A 45 7.91 -2.12 -20.01
CA VAL A 45 8.11 -2.93 -21.22
C VAL A 45 7.55 -4.33 -20.97
N TYR A 46 6.64 -4.74 -21.84
CA TYR A 46 6.01 -6.05 -21.86
C TYR A 46 6.69 -6.94 -22.89
N ASN A 47 7.20 -8.10 -22.48
CA ASN A 47 7.83 -9.05 -23.40
C ASN A 47 6.84 -10.18 -23.76
N PRO A 48 6.40 -10.28 -25.03
CA PRO A 48 5.45 -11.30 -25.47
C PRO A 48 6.04 -12.72 -25.53
N CYS A 49 7.37 -12.88 -25.64
CA CYS A 49 8.03 -14.18 -25.56
C CYS A 49 8.00 -14.73 -24.12
N LEU A 50 8.24 -13.84 -23.14
CA LEU A 50 8.19 -14.18 -21.71
C LEU A 50 6.76 -14.11 -21.13
N MET A 51 5.80 -13.61 -21.91
CA MET A 51 4.39 -13.44 -21.53
C MET A 51 4.22 -12.56 -20.28
N ARG A 52 5.16 -11.65 -20.03
CA ARG A 52 5.21 -10.85 -18.80
C ARG A 52 5.95 -9.52 -18.98
N PHE A 53 5.77 -8.59 -18.04
CA PHE A 53 6.58 -7.38 -17.96
C PHE A 53 8.02 -7.70 -17.59
N ILE A 54 8.99 -6.91 -18.08
CA ILE A 54 10.41 -7.08 -17.73
C ILE A 54 10.81 -6.26 -16.50
N SER A 55 9.93 -5.36 -16.04
CA SER A 55 10.05 -4.63 -14.79
C SER A 55 8.85 -4.90 -13.88
N PRO A 56 9.04 -4.95 -12.55
CA PRO A 56 7.95 -5.16 -11.61
C PRO A 56 7.00 -3.96 -11.59
N ASP A 57 5.73 -4.22 -11.27
CA ASP A 57 4.73 -3.19 -11.00
C ASP A 57 5.05 -2.48 -9.68
N GLY A 58 5.06 -1.15 -9.68
CA GLY A 58 5.15 -0.37 -8.45
C GLY A 58 3.92 -0.50 -7.56
N LEU A 59 2.80 -0.98 -8.10
CA LEU A 59 1.57 -1.23 -7.35
C LEU A 59 1.52 -2.66 -6.77
N SER A 60 2.32 -3.60 -7.28
CA SER A 60 2.37 -4.98 -6.78
C SER A 60 3.25 -5.12 -5.52
N PRO A 61 2.95 -6.08 -4.62
CA PRO A 61 1.98 -7.17 -4.76
C PRO A 61 0.53 -6.85 -4.36
N PHE A 62 0.17 -5.57 -4.21
CA PHE A 62 -1.13 -5.13 -3.67
C PHE A 62 -1.93 -4.29 -4.69
N ASN A 63 -3.07 -3.71 -4.28
CA ASN A 63 -3.94 -2.88 -5.12
C ASN A 63 -4.31 -3.55 -6.47
N LYS A 64 -4.37 -2.76 -7.56
CA LYS A 64 -4.78 -3.26 -8.89
C LYS A 64 -3.68 -4.06 -9.61
N GLY A 65 -2.42 -3.97 -9.16
CA GLY A 65 -1.29 -4.69 -9.77
C GLY A 65 -1.27 -6.19 -9.43
N GLY A 66 -1.92 -6.57 -8.33
CA GLY A 66 -2.00 -7.97 -7.89
C GLY A 66 -0.65 -8.55 -7.46
N ILE A 67 -0.66 -9.82 -7.04
CA ILE A 67 0.47 -10.48 -6.37
C ILE A 67 1.71 -10.57 -7.26
N ASN A 68 1.50 -10.77 -8.56
CA ASN A 68 2.59 -10.95 -9.52
C ASN A 68 2.86 -9.62 -10.23
N GLY A 69 3.86 -8.89 -9.75
CA GLY A 69 4.28 -7.61 -10.32
C GLY A 69 4.76 -7.65 -11.77
N TYR A 70 4.91 -8.85 -12.34
CA TYR A 70 5.28 -9.00 -13.75
C TYR A 70 4.10 -9.46 -14.61
N ALA A 71 2.94 -9.80 -14.04
CA ALA A 71 1.84 -10.37 -14.81
C ALA A 71 1.27 -9.36 -15.81
N TYR A 72 1.05 -9.82 -17.04
CA TYR A 72 0.31 -9.08 -18.05
C TYR A 72 -1.16 -9.47 -18.04
N CYS A 73 -2.06 -8.49 -17.89
CA CYS A 73 -3.53 -8.69 -17.85
C CYS A 73 -3.99 -9.83 -16.92
N LEU A 74 -3.36 -10.00 -15.75
CA LEU A 74 -3.67 -11.11 -14.82
C LEU A 74 -3.63 -12.50 -15.46
N ASN A 75 -2.78 -12.69 -16.48
CA ASN A 75 -2.69 -13.90 -17.32
C ASN A 75 -3.92 -14.19 -18.21
N ASP A 76 -4.77 -13.19 -18.48
CA ASP A 76 -5.86 -13.29 -19.45
C ASP A 76 -5.77 -12.18 -20.53
N PRO A 77 -4.81 -12.30 -21.48
CA PRO A 77 -4.59 -11.29 -22.53
C PRO A 77 -5.59 -11.37 -23.69
N VAL A 78 -6.48 -12.37 -23.70
CA VAL A 78 -7.54 -12.50 -24.70
C VAL A 78 -8.72 -11.61 -24.34
N ASN A 79 -9.08 -11.58 -23.05
CA ASN A 79 -10.20 -10.79 -22.55
C ASN A 79 -9.77 -9.42 -21.99
N GLY A 80 -8.46 -9.21 -21.80
CA GLY A 80 -7.88 -8.01 -21.21
C GLY A 80 -6.81 -7.35 -22.08
N ARG A 81 -6.65 -6.04 -21.90
CA ARG A 81 -5.50 -5.28 -22.42
C ARG A 81 -5.05 -4.26 -21.39
N ASP A 82 -3.76 -3.95 -21.28
CA ASP A 82 -3.24 -2.93 -20.36
C ASP A 82 -2.61 -1.75 -21.13
N PRO A 83 -3.37 -0.68 -21.42
CA PRO A 83 -2.83 0.50 -22.11
C PRO A 83 -1.89 1.33 -21.24
N SER A 84 -2.03 1.26 -19.91
CA SER A 84 -1.30 2.08 -18.94
C SER A 84 0.03 1.45 -18.51
N GLY A 85 0.23 0.17 -18.82
CA GLY A 85 1.32 -0.62 -18.26
C GLY A 85 1.28 -0.64 -16.74
N LYS A 86 0.09 -0.62 -16.13
CA LYS A 86 -0.13 -0.68 -14.68
C LYS A 86 -1.21 -1.72 -14.40
N ASN A 87 -2.38 -1.57 -15.00
CA ASN A 87 -3.52 -2.44 -14.73
C ASN A 87 -4.29 -2.77 -16.02
N GLY A 88 -4.65 -4.04 -16.19
CA GLY A 88 -5.47 -4.50 -17.32
C GLY A 88 -6.91 -3.99 -17.28
N ILE A 89 -7.43 -3.63 -18.46
CA ILE A 89 -8.83 -3.30 -18.73
C ILE A 89 -9.45 -4.49 -19.45
N PHE A 90 -10.52 -5.06 -18.87
CA PHE A 90 -11.18 -6.25 -19.40
C PHE A 90 -12.51 -5.93 -20.08
N ARG A 91 -12.77 -6.52 -21.24
CA ARG A 91 -13.98 -6.27 -22.03
C ARG A 91 -15.09 -7.21 -21.59
N ASN A 92 -16.04 -6.69 -20.80
CA ASN A 92 -17.32 -7.34 -20.40
C ASN A 92 -17.27 -8.56 -19.46
N ILE A 93 -16.51 -8.51 -18.37
CA ILE A 93 -16.69 -9.40 -17.19
C ILE A 93 -16.49 -8.60 -15.90
N THR A 94 -17.22 -7.49 -15.75
CA THR A 94 -17.09 -6.58 -14.60
C THR A 94 -17.52 -7.18 -13.25
N ARG A 95 -18.11 -8.39 -13.20
CA ARG A 95 -18.61 -9.01 -11.95
C ARG A 95 -17.81 -10.19 -11.41
N LYS A 96 -17.20 -11.03 -12.26
CA LYS A 96 -16.49 -12.25 -11.78
C LYS A 96 -15.01 -12.02 -11.46
N ILE A 97 -14.32 -11.14 -12.21
CA ILE A 97 -12.90 -10.85 -11.98
C ILE A 97 -12.72 -9.92 -10.77
N PHE A 98 -13.59 -8.91 -10.61
CA PHE A 98 -13.65 -8.13 -9.36
C PHE A 98 -13.95 -9.04 -8.17
N GLY A 99 -14.88 -9.99 -8.32
CA GLY A 99 -15.11 -11.02 -7.31
C GLY A 99 -13.88 -11.86 -7.00
N PHE A 100 -13.02 -12.19 -7.98
CA PHE A 100 -11.77 -12.92 -7.74
C PHE A 100 -10.63 -12.07 -7.16
N VAL A 101 -10.56 -10.77 -7.49
CA VAL A 101 -9.61 -9.82 -6.89
C VAL A 101 -10.03 -9.47 -5.47
N GLU A 102 -11.33 -9.24 -5.23
CA GLU A 102 -11.89 -9.15 -3.87
C GLU A 102 -11.73 -10.46 -3.13
N GLN A 103 -11.97 -11.61 -3.77
CA GLN A 103 -11.84 -12.91 -3.11
C GLN A 103 -10.37 -13.20 -2.82
N ALA A 104 -9.42 -12.89 -3.70
CA ALA A 104 -7.99 -12.99 -3.44
C ALA A 104 -7.55 -11.96 -2.39
N ALA A 105 -7.96 -10.70 -2.46
CA ALA A 105 -7.69 -9.69 -1.44
C ALA A 105 -8.29 -10.07 -0.08
N SER A 106 -9.48 -10.68 -0.05
CA SER A 106 -10.13 -11.23 1.14
C SER A 106 -9.44 -12.51 1.62
N HIS A 107 -8.89 -13.31 0.70
CA HIS A 107 -8.04 -14.45 1.02
C HIS A 107 -6.70 -13.97 1.58
N TYR A 108 -6.15 -12.84 1.13
CA TYR A 108 -5.01 -12.16 1.74
C TYR A 108 -5.37 -11.45 3.04
N LYS A 109 -6.61 -10.97 3.21
CA LYS A 109 -7.15 -10.47 4.49
C LYS A 109 -7.38 -11.61 5.48
N ALA A 110 -7.62 -12.83 4.98
CA ALA A 110 -7.77 -14.06 5.76
C ALA A 110 -6.44 -14.80 5.98
N LEU A 111 -5.45 -14.61 5.10
CA LEU A 111 -4.06 -15.08 5.22
C LEU A 111 -3.16 -14.06 5.92
N ALA A 112 -3.58 -12.80 6.01
CA ALA A 112 -3.23 -11.92 7.11
C ALA A 112 -3.88 -12.59 8.32
N TRP A 113 -3.13 -13.50 8.93
CA TRP A 113 -3.44 -14.05 10.22
C TRP A 113 -3.98 -12.91 11.11
N GLU A 114 -4.95 -13.21 11.99
CA GLU A 114 -5.26 -12.34 13.14
C GLU A 114 -4.05 -12.21 14.10
N GLU A 115 -2.84 -12.00 13.58
CA GLU A 115 -1.63 -11.67 14.32
C GLU A 115 -1.79 -10.23 14.81
N ARG A 116 -2.50 -10.12 15.93
CA ARG A 116 -2.54 -8.92 16.75
C ARG A 116 -1.10 -8.50 17.05
N LEU A 117 -0.80 -7.22 16.87
CA LEU A 117 0.53 -6.72 17.21
C LEU A 117 0.70 -6.82 18.73
N THR A 118 1.80 -7.44 19.15
CA THR A 118 2.13 -7.58 20.57
C THR A 118 3.06 -6.44 20.98
N ASN A 119 2.80 -5.84 22.13
CA ASN A 119 3.71 -4.82 22.67
C ASN A 119 4.88 -5.54 23.37
N ASN A 120 6.06 -5.51 22.75
CA ASN A 120 7.26 -6.17 23.27
C ASN A 120 7.86 -5.47 24.52
N GLN A 121 7.45 -4.23 24.82
CA GLN A 121 7.95 -3.40 25.91
C GLN A 121 6.89 -3.14 27.01
N TYR A 122 5.84 -3.97 27.08
CA TYR A 122 4.76 -3.86 28.07
C TYR A 122 5.21 -3.69 29.54
N ARG A 123 6.40 -4.21 29.92
CA ARG A 123 6.89 -4.11 31.30
C ARG A 123 7.11 -2.67 31.77
N ASN A 124 7.42 -1.75 30.86
CA ASN A 124 7.73 -0.34 31.19
C ASN A 124 6.51 0.59 31.03
N MET A 125 5.34 0.00 30.81
CA MET A 125 4.21 0.71 30.28
C MET A 125 3.56 1.71 31.25
N GLY A 126 3.65 1.45 32.56
CA GLY A 126 3.19 2.42 33.57
C GLY A 126 3.98 3.73 33.53
N GLU A 127 5.29 3.66 33.33
CA GLU A 127 6.16 4.84 33.21
C GLU A 127 5.91 5.58 31.89
N GLU A 128 5.80 4.83 30.79
CA GLU A 128 5.48 5.38 29.47
C GLU A 128 4.13 6.10 29.47
N MET A 129 3.12 5.55 30.14
CA MET A 129 1.80 6.17 30.21
C MET A 129 1.83 7.45 31.06
N ASN A 130 2.52 7.43 32.21
CA ASN A 130 2.70 8.63 33.02
C ASN A 130 3.42 9.75 32.23
N TYR A 131 4.43 9.38 31.44
CA TYR A 131 5.12 10.30 30.55
C TYR A 131 4.18 10.85 29.46
N ALA A 132 3.42 9.99 28.77
CA ALA A 132 2.47 10.39 27.74
C ALA A 132 1.41 11.35 28.28
N ILE A 133 0.79 11.02 29.42
CA ILE A 133 -0.19 11.89 30.10
C ILE A 133 0.43 13.25 30.41
N LYS A 134 1.68 13.30 30.87
CA LYS A 134 2.38 14.55 31.14
C LYS A 134 2.59 15.37 29.87
N GLN A 135 3.07 14.78 28.78
CA GLN A 135 3.32 15.48 27.51
C GLN A 135 2.01 16.04 26.92
N VAL A 136 0.93 15.25 26.92
CA VAL A 136 -0.38 15.70 26.44
C VAL A 136 -0.94 16.83 27.31
N LYS A 137 -0.84 16.73 28.64
CA LYS A 137 -1.25 17.81 29.56
C LYS A 137 -0.45 19.10 29.35
N GLN A 138 0.83 18.98 29.00
CA GLN A 138 1.72 20.12 28.73
C GLN A 138 1.59 20.65 27.29
N SER A 139 0.74 20.06 26.46
CA SER A 139 0.56 20.43 25.04
C SER A 139 1.85 20.35 24.20
N THR A 140 2.84 19.58 24.64
CA THR A 140 4.07 19.30 23.88
C THR A 140 3.83 18.20 22.85
N THR A 141 2.91 17.27 23.13
CA THR A 141 2.41 16.28 22.20
C THR A 141 0.90 16.43 22.05
N LEU A 142 0.41 16.47 20.82
CA LEU A 142 -1.01 16.50 20.52
C LEU A 142 -1.54 15.09 20.27
N PHE A 143 -2.57 14.69 21.00
CA PHE A 143 -3.34 13.48 20.74
C PHE A 143 -4.54 13.79 19.87
N ARG A 144 -4.76 13.02 18.81
CA ARG A 144 -5.94 13.12 17.95
C ARG A 144 -6.44 11.75 17.54
N GLU A 145 -7.77 11.59 17.53
CA GLU A 145 -8.43 10.51 16.83
C GLU A 145 -8.93 11.04 15.47
N ILE A 146 -8.47 10.42 14.39
CA ILE A 146 -8.80 10.81 13.03
C ILE A 146 -10.08 10.10 12.61
N THR A 147 -11.19 10.81 12.72
CA THR A 147 -12.51 10.33 12.28
C THR A 147 -13.01 11.01 11.01
N THR A 148 -12.39 12.12 10.61
CA THR A 148 -12.80 12.91 9.43
C THR A 148 -11.59 13.42 8.64
N LYS A 149 -11.79 13.74 7.36
CA LYS A 149 -10.76 14.35 6.51
C LYS A 149 -10.20 15.64 7.09
N ASN A 150 -11.05 16.47 7.72
CA ASN A 150 -10.63 17.71 8.35
C ASN A 150 -9.72 17.47 9.56
N ALA A 151 -9.98 16.44 10.35
CA ALA A 151 -9.09 16.06 11.45
C ALA A 151 -7.70 15.64 10.94
N PHE A 152 -7.65 14.95 9.80
CA PHE A 152 -6.38 14.60 9.15
C PHE A 152 -5.63 15.83 8.61
N ALA A 153 -6.36 16.80 8.02
CA ALA A 153 -5.77 18.03 7.50
C ALA A 153 -5.20 18.97 8.58
N GLN A 154 -5.51 18.74 9.86
CA GLN A 154 -4.94 19.46 11.00
C GLN A 154 -3.59 18.90 11.47
N LEU A 155 -3.07 17.87 10.80
CA LEU A 155 -1.71 17.40 11.05
C LEU A 155 -0.72 18.37 10.39
N GLU A 156 0.22 18.87 11.19
CA GLU A 156 1.18 19.91 10.78
C GLU A 156 2.32 19.33 9.93
N PRO A 157 2.53 19.80 8.69
CA PRO A 157 3.71 19.43 7.91
C PRO A 157 5.01 19.75 8.64
N GLY A 158 6.00 18.85 8.55
CA GLY A 158 7.29 18.98 9.23
C GLY A 158 7.28 18.59 10.72
N TRP A 159 6.14 18.19 11.28
CA TRP A 159 6.10 17.55 12.60
C TRP A 159 6.22 16.02 12.47
N ASN A 160 6.57 15.37 13.57
CA ASN A 160 6.59 13.93 13.69
C ASN A 160 5.20 13.44 14.10
N HIS A 161 4.67 12.46 13.38
CA HIS A 161 3.35 11.89 13.64
C HIS A 161 3.46 10.38 13.83
N LYS A 162 3.30 9.88 15.05
CA LYS A 162 3.14 8.44 15.31
C LYS A 162 1.67 8.09 15.20
N PHE A 163 1.34 7.02 14.49
CA PHE A 163 -0.03 6.52 14.40
C PHE A 163 -0.16 5.12 14.97
N VAL A 164 -1.36 4.81 15.42
CA VAL A 164 -1.82 3.47 15.77
C VAL A 164 -3.21 3.29 15.17
N LEU A 165 -3.41 2.17 14.46
CA LEU A 165 -4.71 1.70 14.03
C LEU A 165 -5.16 0.58 14.95
N THR A 166 -6.31 0.77 15.56
CA THR A 166 -6.86 -0.17 16.54
C THR A 166 -7.73 -1.25 15.88
N LYS A 167 -8.09 -2.31 16.62
CA LYS A 167 -8.97 -3.38 16.12
C LYS A 167 -10.34 -2.86 15.68
N GLU A 168 -10.85 -1.85 16.37
CA GLU A 168 -12.09 -1.13 16.05
C GLU A 168 -11.95 -0.18 14.85
N SER A 169 -10.81 -0.22 14.14
CA SER A 169 -10.51 0.65 13.00
C SER A 169 -10.47 2.14 13.36
N ARG A 170 -10.17 2.46 14.62
CA ARG A 170 -9.90 3.84 15.07
C ARG A 170 -8.45 4.19 14.77
N LEU A 171 -8.23 5.23 13.96
CA LEU A 171 -6.92 5.77 13.65
C LEU A 171 -6.59 6.88 14.66
N VAL A 172 -5.63 6.62 15.55
CA VAL A 172 -5.18 7.60 16.54
C VAL A 172 -3.75 8.04 16.24
N VAL A 173 -3.44 9.30 16.56
CA VAL A 173 -2.17 9.94 16.20
C VAL A 173 -1.64 10.77 17.36
N PHE A 174 -0.35 10.59 17.68
CA PHE A 174 0.43 11.57 18.42
C PHE A 174 1.22 12.44 17.46
N SER A 175 1.21 13.75 17.69
CA SER A 175 1.97 14.72 16.89
C SER A 175 2.87 15.56 17.80
N SER A 176 4.15 15.68 17.46
CA SER A 176 5.15 16.49 18.17
C SER A 176 6.18 17.05 17.20
N LYS A 177 6.77 18.21 17.51
CA LYS A 177 7.91 18.75 16.75
C LYS A 177 9.17 17.90 16.90
N ASP A 178 9.34 17.28 18.07
CA ASP A 178 10.53 16.50 18.41
C ASP A 178 10.14 15.04 18.67
N ASP A 179 10.73 14.11 17.92
CA ASP A 179 10.44 12.67 18.04
C ASP A 179 11.09 12.06 19.29
N LEU A 180 12.22 12.62 19.76
CA LEU A 180 12.95 12.10 20.93
C LEU A 180 12.14 12.26 22.22
N THR A 181 11.34 13.32 22.30
CA THR A 181 10.44 13.60 23.42
C THR A 181 9.01 13.14 23.16
N MET A 182 8.74 12.55 22.00
CA MET A 182 7.40 12.09 21.66
C MET A 182 7.11 10.74 22.33
N PRO A 183 5.95 10.59 22.99
CA PRO A 183 5.55 9.34 23.61
C PRO A 183 5.58 8.13 22.66
N SER A 184 5.64 6.94 23.24
CA SER A 184 5.73 5.67 22.53
C SER A 184 4.47 5.31 21.74
N HIS A 185 4.60 4.43 20.73
CA HIS A 185 3.43 3.79 20.12
C HIS A 185 2.61 2.98 21.14
N GLY A 186 3.28 2.35 22.12
CA GLY A 186 2.61 1.62 23.21
C GLY A 186 1.69 2.52 24.02
N SER A 187 2.17 3.70 24.44
CA SER A 187 1.35 4.69 25.14
C SER A 187 0.26 5.31 24.27
N LEU A 188 0.50 5.50 22.96
CA LEU A 188 -0.54 5.94 22.03
C LEU A 188 -1.70 4.94 21.94
N ALA A 189 -1.39 3.65 21.85
CA ALA A 189 -2.40 2.60 21.83
C ALA A 189 -3.25 2.62 23.12
N GLU A 190 -2.62 2.79 24.29
CA GLU A 190 -3.34 2.91 25.56
C GLU A 190 -4.19 4.17 25.64
N PHE A 191 -3.67 5.30 25.15
CA PHE A 191 -4.38 6.58 25.16
C PHE A 191 -5.69 6.54 24.38
N SER A 192 -5.82 5.62 23.40
CA SER A 192 -7.06 5.39 22.66
C SER A 192 -8.18 4.73 23.50
N GLY A 193 -7.84 4.20 24.69
CA GLY A 193 -8.76 3.52 25.60
C GLY A 193 -8.98 2.03 25.28
N LEU A 194 -8.21 1.44 24.36
CA LEU A 194 -8.36 0.05 23.91
C LEU A 194 -7.32 -0.93 24.48
N GLY A 195 -6.43 -0.50 25.38
CA GLY A 195 -5.58 -1.40 26.15
C GLY A 195 -4.36 -1.97 25.41
N PHE A 196 -3.51 -2.70 26.13
CA PHE A 196 -2.32 -3.38 25.60
C PHE A 196 -2.59 -4.72 24.92
N GLY A 197 -1.83 -4.99 23.85
CA GLY A 197 -1.56 -6.36 23.42
C GLY A 197 -0.65 -7.06 24.42
N THR A 198 -1.20 -7.83 25.37
CA THR A 198 -0.39 -8.63 26.30
C THR A 198 0.18 -9.87 25.61
N LYS A 199 1.32 -10.36 26.10
CA LYS A 199 1.90 -11.65 25.68
C LYS A 199 0.97 -12.79 26.12
N GLY A 200 -0.01 -13.12 25.27
CA GLY A 200 -0.94 -14.24 25.46
C GLY A 200 -2.41 -13.92 25.21
N LEU A 201 -2.87 -12.66 25.35
CA LEU A 201 -4.25 -12.23 25.07
C LEU A 201 -4.24 -10.74 24.68
N GLY A 202 -3.89 -10.42 23.43
CA GLY A 202 -3.84 -9.03 22.96
C GLY A 202 -4.76 -8.84 21.76
N GLU A 203 -5.71 -7.91 21.81
CA GLU A 203 -6.69 -7.70 20.73
C GLU A 203 -6.76 -6.27 20.16
N SER A 204 -5.82 -5.36 20.43
CA SER A 204 -6.14 -3.94 20.26
C SER A 204 -5.50 -3.21 19.09
N VAL A 205 -4.38 -3.67 18.53
CA VAL A 205 -3.64 -2.93 17.48
C VAL A 205 -3.45 -3.77 16.21
N LYS A 206 -3.89 -3.21 15.08
CA LYS A 206 -3.77 -3.79 13.72
C LYS A 206 -2.56 -3.26 12.97
N SER A 207 -2.21 -1.99 13.19
CA SER A 207 -1.12 -1.30 12.50
C SER A 207 -0.54 -0.20 13.38
N ALA A 208 0.75 0.07 13.23
CA ALA A 208 1.42 1.16 13.91
C ALA A 208 2.60 1.66 13.08
N GLY A 209 2.96 2.94 13.25
CA GLY A 209 4.07 3.50 12.50
C GLY A 209 4.12 5.01 12.52
N TYR A 210 4.67 5.60 11.46
CA TYR A 210 4.73 7.06 11.30
C TYR A 210 3.96 7.54 10.08
N ILE A 211 3.39 8.73 10.20
CA ILE A 211 2.83 9.51 9.08
C ILE A 211 3.86 10.56 8.68
N ILE A 212 4.14 10.64 7.39
CA ILE A 212 5.04 11.60 6.78
C ILE A 212 4.19 12.49 5.86
N LEU A 213 4.20 13.78 6.14
CA LEU A 213 3.53 14.80 5.33
C LEU A 213 4.59 15.54 4.53
N GLY A 214 4.62 15.31 3.22
CA GLY A 214 5.53 15.98 2.30
C GLY A 214 5.03 17.36 1.88
N ASP A 215 5.95 18.25 1.51
CA ASP A 215 5.68 19.66 1.16
C ASP A 215 4.69 19.84 0.00
N GLY A 216 4.53 18.82 -0.85
CA GLY A 216 3.57 18.80 -1.97
C GLY A 216 2.17 18.27 -1.63
N GLY A 217 1.82 18.16 -0.34
CA GLY A 217 0.56 17.54 0.11
C GLY A 217 0.56 16.01 0.00
N GLN A 218 1.72 15.40 -0.24
CA GLN A 218 1.88 13.97 -0.30
C GLN A 218 1.81 13.38 1.10
N ILE A 219 0.94 12.41 1.29
CA ILE A 219 0.77 11.73 2.57
C ILE A 219 1.39 10.34 2.42
N SER A 220 2.27 9.98 3.34
CA SER A 220 2.87 8.65 3.37
C SER A 220 2.82 8.05 4.77
N PHE A 221 2.65 6.74 4.86
CA PHE A 221 2.75 5.99 6.11
C PHE A 221 3.90 5.01 6.02
N ASN A 222 4.63 4.82 7.12
CA ASN A 222 5.60 3.74 7.26
C ASN A 222 5.23 2.80 8.42
N ASN A 223 5.85 1.64 8.47
CA ASN A 223 5.59 0.61 9.49
C ASN A 223 6.61 0.63 10.65
N HIS A 224 7.31 1.74 10.89
CA HIS A 224 8.35 1.77 11.92
C HIS A 224 7.74 1.93 13.33
N SER A 225 7.85 0.89 14.15
CA SER A 225 7.48 0.96 15.57
C SER A 225 8.37 0.04 16.41
N GLY A 226 9.06 0.60 17.41
CA GLY A 226 9.87 -0.19 18.35
C GLY A 226 9.04 -1.12 19.25
N HIS A 227 7.81 -0.73 19.59
CA HIS A 227 6.91 -1.48 20.48
C HIS A 227 6.23 -2.65 19.81
N PHE A 228 5.73 -2.43 18.59
CA PHE A 228 4.87 -3.38 17.89
C PHE A 228 5.57 -4.10 16.75
N GLN A 229 6.63 -3.51 16.19
CA GLN A 229 7.40 -4.01 15.04
C GLN A 229 6.50 -4.59 13.94
N PRO A 230 5.50 -3.83 13.44
CA PRO A 230 4.58 -4.34 12.45
C PRO A 230 5.32 -4.71 11.16
N ARG A 231 4.84 -5.76 10.51
CA ARG A 231 5.25 -6.03 9.14
C ARG A 231 4.70 -4.93 8.24
N PHE A 232 5.32 -4.73 7.09
CA PHE A 232 4.85 -3.72 6.13
C PHE A 232 3.39 -3.96 5.73
N GLU A 233 2.98 -5.22 5.69
CA GLU A 233 1.64 -5.66 5.32
C GLU A 233 0.56 -5.18 6.29
N ASN A 234 0.92 -4.87 7.55
CA ASN A 234 -0.01 -4.27 8.51
C ASN A 234 -0.46 -2.87 8.09
N LEU A 235 0.26 -2.16 7.20
CA LEU A 235 -0.18 -0.85 6.69
C LEU A 235 -1.44 -0.96 5.83
N TYR A 236 -1.72 -2.10 5.21
CA TYR A 236 -2.91 -2.26 4.37
C TYR A 236 -4.22 -2.21 5.14
N GLU A 237 -4.19 -2.45 6.46
CA GLU A 237 -5.34 -2.26 7.34
C GLU A 237 -5.83 -0.80 7.36
N LEU A 238 -4.98 0.16 6.97
CA LEU A 238 -5.34 1.57 6.85
C LEU A 238 -6.18 1.87 5.61
N ASN A 239 -6.15 1.03 4.56
CA ASN A 239 -6.81 1.33 3.28
C ASN A 239 -8.30 1.65 3.46
N ASP A 240 -9.03 0.75 4.13
CA ASP A 240 -10.47 0.92 4.36
C ASP A 240 -10.78 2.20 5.16
N VAL A 241 -9.88 2.60 6.07
CA VAL A 241 -10.06 3.81 6.89
C VAL A 241 -9.74 5.06 6.08
N LEU A 242 -8.62 5.07 5.35
CA LEU A 242 -8.20 6.20 4.52
C LEU A 242 -9.17 6.45 3.36
N GLU A 243 -9.69 5.39 2.74
CA GLU A 243 -10.71 5.49 1.70
C GLU A 243 -12.00 6.13 2.23
N LYS A 244 -12.48 5.70 3.40
CA LYS A 244 -13.64 6.32 4.08
C LYS A 244 -13.39 7.79 4.44
N LEU A 245 -12.15 8.15 4.77
CA LEU A 245 -11.75 9.53 5.04
C LEU A 245 -11.54 10.34 3.76
N GLY A 246 -11.50 9.71 2.57
CA GLY A 246 -11.18 10.39 1.31
C GLY A 246 -9.76 10.95 1.28
N VAL A 247 -8.81 10.23 1.89
CA VAL A 247 -7.38 10.56 1.97
C VAL A 247 -6.60 9.60 1.07
N ASP A 248 -5.85 10.16 0.12
CA ASP A 248 -4.92 9.39 -0.72
C ASP A 248 -3.54 9.38 -0.06
N ALA A 249 -2.96 8.20 0.13
CA ALA A 249 -1.69 8.04 0.84
C ALA A 249 -0.84 6.90 0.26
N ASN A 250 0.48 7.07 0.33
CA ASN A 250 1.44 6.06 -0.05
C ASN A 250 1.92 5.27 1.16
N PHE A 251 2.31 4.00 0.97
CA PHE A 251 2.93 3.19 2.02
C PHE A 251 4.40 2.95 1.71
N ILE A 252 5.25 3.28 2.68
CA ILE A 252 6.71 3.19 2.58
C ILE A 252 7.18 2.12 3.55
N ARG A 253 7.92 1.14 3.05
CA ARG A 253 8.55 0.13 3.89
C ARG A 253 9.70 0.77 4.65
N ALA A 254 9.64 0.76 5.98
CA ALA A 254 10.79 1.11 6.79
C ALA A 254 11.77 -0.07 6.81
N PHE A 255 13.02 0.15 6.37
CA PHE A 255 14.09 -0.83 6.44
C PHE A 255 14.89 -0.59 7.72
N GLY A 256 14.77 -1.50 8.69
CA GLY A 256 15.46 -1.41 9.98
C GLY A 256 14.52 -1.62 11.16
N SER A 257 14.67 -2.77 11.80
CA SER A 257 14.17 -3.10 13.14
C SER A 257 15.32 -3.70 13.93
#